data_AF-A6HMP0-F1
#
_entry.id   AF-A6HMP0-F1
#
_cell.length_a   1.000
_cell.length_b   1.000
_cell.length_c   1.000
_cell.angle_alpha   90.00
_cell.angle_beta   90.00
_cell.angle_gamma   90.00
#
_symmetry.space_group_name_H-M   'P 1'
#
loop_
_entity.id
_entity.type
_entity.pdbx_description
1 polymer ?
#
loop_
_entity_poly.entity_id
_entity_poly.type
_entity_poly.pdbx_seq_one_letter_code
_entity_poly.pdbx_strand_id
1 'polypeptide(L)'
;MELYLSACSKTANVAANKAASSTVADDSQQCGDGAHKTPIPGVGAAQLLDLPLGVKLPMIPGTDTVYFTTNISEKLFRPSYGFNLTDPYCRLLETQYKSLHDPHLRTYYKRKDILRRLKKGGYITSNNKIVCSLRELNKYRQYLTSLKLDFERNYLREQQLISKQLHRLQETSQLPHCSDVTRFQNWLLQDNSQCIKDQERLLRH
;
A
#
# COMPACT_ATOMS: atom_id res chain seq x y z
N MET A 1 -3.85 -16.24 5.30
CA MET A 1 -2.90 -15.26 4.72
C MET A 1 -2.21 -15.79 3.45
N GLU A 2 -2.08 -17.10 3.26
CA GLU A 2 -1.52 -17.68 2.03
C GLU A 2 -2.36 -17.43 0.76
N LEU A 3 -3.69 -17.34 0.89
CA LEU A 3 -4.59 -17.08 -0.24
C LEU A 3 -4.44 -15.66 -0.82
N TYR A 4 -3.98 -14.68 -0.03
CA TYR A 4 -3.81 -13.30 -0.49
C TYR A 4 -2.43 -13.07 -1.13
N LEU A 5 -1.38 -13.70 -0.58
CA LEU A 5 -0.03 -13.67 -1.15
C LEU A 5 0.07 -14.52 -2.43
N SER A 6 -0.65 -15.65 -2.51
CA SER A 6 -0.68 -16.49 -3.72
C SER A 6 -1.48 -15.89 -4.88
N ALA A 7 -2.45 -15.01 -4.60
CA ALA A 7 -3.18 -14.29 -5.64
C ALA A 7 -2.27 -13.28 -6.37
N CYS A 8 -1.44 -12.55 -5.62
CA CYS A 8 -0.50 -11.57 -6.18
C CYS A 8 0.61 -12.23 -7.02
N SER A 9 1.15 -13.37 -6.58
CA SER A 9 2.19 -14.09 -7.33
C SER A 9 1.65 -14.73 -8.61
N LYS A 10 0.43 -15.29 -8.59
CA LYS A 10 -0.21 -15.86 -9.78
C LYS A 10 -0.51 -14.80 -10.85
N THR A 11 -0.99 -13.61 -10.46
CA THR A 11 -1.24 -12.52 -11.42
C THR A 11 0.04 -11.96 -12.03
N ALA A 12 1.14 -11.93 -11.26
CA ALA A 12 2.45 -11.46 -11.73
C ALA A 12 3.05 -12.43 -12.76
N ASN A 13 2.97 -13.74 -12.52
CA ASN A 13 3.51 -14.75 -13.42
C ASN A 13 2.71 -14.87 -14.73
N VAL A 14 1.38 -14.69 -14.68
CA VAL A 14 0.53 -14.68 -15.90
C VAL A 14 0.82 -13.44 -16.76
N ALA A 15 1.06 -12.28 -16.14
CA ALA A 15 1.45 -11.07 -16.86
C ALA A 15 2.85 -11.17 -17.48
N ALA A 16 3.81 -11.79 -16.77
CA ALA A 16 5.16 -12.02 -17.28
C ALA A 16 5.18 -13.01 -18.45
N ASN A 17 4.44 -14.11 -18.36
CA ASN A 17 4.37 -15.10 -19.46
C ASN A 17 3.64 -14.55 -20.68
N LYS A 18 2.60 -13.72 -20.50
CA LYS A 18 1.89 -13.06 -21.60
C LYS A 18 2.77 -12.02 -22.31
N ALA A 19 3.70 -11.39 -21.61
CA ALA A 19 4.68 -10.47 -22.20
C ALA A 19 5.82 -11.20 -22.92
N ALA A 20 6.18 -12.42 -22.47
CA ALA A 20 7.22 -13.24 -23.10
C ALA A 20 6.75 -13.94 -24.38
N SER A 21 5.45 -14.24 -24.52
CA SER A 21 4.90 -14.92 -25.70
C SER A 21 4.43 -14.00 -26.84
N SER A 22 4.49 -12.68 -26.68
CA SER A 22 4.02 -11.72 -27.71
C SER A 22 5.12 -11.15 -28.61
N THR A 23 6.36 -11.65 -28.52
CA THR A 23 7.39 -11.37 -29.52
C THR A 23 7.34 -12.46 -30.59
N VAL A 24 7.30 -12.02 -31.86
CA VAL A 24 7.31 -12.79 -33.12
C VAL A 24 5.93 -13.10 -33.73
N ALA A 25 5.42 -12.15 -34.52
CA ALA A 25 4.91 -12.37 -35.87
C ALA A 25 4.75 -11.00 -36.54
N ASP A 26 5.74 -10.66 -37.38
CA ASP A 26 5.72 -9.54 -38.31
C ASP A 26 4.97 -10.00 -39.55
N ASP A 27 3.97 -9.26 -40.01
CA ASP A 27 3.58 -9.31 -41.41
C ASP A 27 3.06 -7.95 -41.90
N SER A 28 3.54 -7.59 -43.07
CA SER A 28 3.74 -6.22 -43.53
C SER A 28 2.50 -5.62 -44.17
N GLN A 29 2.23 -4.31 -43.95
CA GLN A 29 1.84 -3.39 -45.02
C GLN A 29 1.94 -1.91 -44.57
N GLN A 30 2.61 -1.14 -45.41
CA GLN A 30 3.18 0.19 -45.21
C GLN A 30 2.18 1.29 -45.56
N CYS A 31 2.15 2.39 -44.77
CA CYS A 31 2.07 3.79 -45.23
C CYS A 31 1.82 4.76 -44.05
N GLY A 32 2.65 5.79 -43.92
CA GLY A 32 2.34 6.99 -43.13
C GLY A 32 3.50 7.50 -42.27
N ASP A 33 4.21 8.48 -42.78
CA ASP A 33 5.26 9.27 -42.14
C ASP A 33 4.80 9.85 -40.77
N GLY A 34 5.61 9.66 -39.73
CA GLY A 34 5.26 10.10 -38.38
C GLY A 34 6.24 9.59 -37.33
N ALA A 35 7.23 10.42 -37.00
CA ALA A 35 8.24 10.27 -35.95
C ALA A 35 7.93 9.19 -34.89
N HIS A 36 8.82 8.19 -34.79
CA HIS A 36 8.82 7.17 -33.74
C HIS A 36 8.79 7.83 -32.36
N LYS A 37 7.60 7.99 -31.78
CA LYS A 37 7.45 8.37 -30.38
C LYS A 37 7.88 7.16 -29.57
N THR A 38 9.14 7.14 -29.15
CA THR A 38 9.59 6.20 -28.14
C THR A 38 8.65 6.32 -26.94
N PRO A 39 8.04 5.21 -26.49
CA PRO A 39 7.13 5.28 -25.35
C PRO A 39 7.92 5.76 -24.14
N ILE A 40 7.56 6.94 -23.64
CA ILE A 40 8.16 7.53 -22.44
C ILE A 40 8.03 6.50 -21.31
N PRO A 41 9.16 6.02 -20.73
CA PRO A 41 9.11 5.08 -19.62
C PRO A 41 8.46 5.77 -18.42
N GLY A 42 7.25 5.36 -18.08
CA GLY A 42 6.57 5.83 -16.89
C GLY A 42 7.15 5.15 -15.65
N VAL A 43 7.69 5.92 -14.72
CA VAL A 43 8.26 5.41 -13.47
C VAL A 43 7.31 5.67 -12.32
N GLY A 44 6.77 4.59 -11.75
CA GLY A 44 5.88 4.63 -10.60
C GLY A 44 6.60 4.35 -9.29
N ALA A 45 5.92 4.64 -8.18
CA ALA A 45 6.46 4.35 -6.86
C ALA A 45 6.82 2.85 -6.69
N ALA A 46 5.97 1.94 -7.17
CA ALA A 46 6.15 0.49 -7.03
C ALA A 46 7.47 -0.03 -7.64
N GLN A 47 7.90 0.51 -8.78
CA GLN A 47 9.17 0.15 -9.42
C GLN A 47 10.40 0.66 -8.64
N LEU A 48 10.19 1.58 -7.70
CA LEU A 48 11.24 2.25 -6.94
C LEU A 48 11.17 1.95 -5.44
N LEU A 49 10.25 1.09 -4.97
CA LEU A 49 10.12 0.80 -3.54
C LEU A 49 11.30 -0.01 -3.00
N ASP A 50 12.01 -0.77 -3.84
CA ASP A 50 13.18 -1.55 -3.43
C ASP A 50 14.44 -0.69 -3.25
N LEU A 51 14.39 0.57 -3.69
CA LEU A 51 15.49 1.52 -3.56
C LEU A 51 15.39 2.27 -2.22
N PRO A 52 16.48 2.43 -1.45
CA PRO A 52 16.43 3.15 -0.18
C PRO A 52 16.03 4.62 -0.36
N LEU A 53 15.50 5.22 0.71
CA LEU A 53 15.19 6.64 0.76
C LEU A 53 16.51 7.41 0.96
N GLY A 54 16.89 8.26 -0.01
CA GLY A 54 18.12 9.08 0.07
C GLY A 54 19.16 8.77 -1.00
N VAL A 55 18.98 7.72 -1.81
CA VAL A 55 19.82 7.50 -2.99
C VAL A 55 19.20 8.16 -4.23
N LYS A 56 20.06 8.57 -5.16
CA LYS A 56 19.62 9.18 -6.42
C LYS A 56 18.88 8.14 -7.27
N LEU A 57 17.73 8.52 -7.82
CA LEU A 57 17.02 7.65 -8.77
C LEU A 57 17.89 7.45 -10.02
N PRO A 58 18.09 6.21 -10.49
CA PRO A 58 18.82 5.97 -11.72
C PRO A 58 18.00 6.54 -12.89
N MET A 59 18.45 7.67 -13.42
CA MET A 59 17.86 8.30 -14.61
C MET A 59 18.75 7.99 -15.81
N ILE A 60 18.14 7.50 -16.88
CA ILE A 60 18.84 7.31 -18.16
C ILE A 60 18.97 8.71 -18.80
N PRO A 61 20.19 9.21 -19.05
CA PRO A 61 20.38 10.48 -19.74
C PRO A 61 19.69 10.46 -21.11
N GLY A 62 18.97 11.52 -21.46
CA GLY A 62 18.29 11.65 -22.76
C GLY A 62 16.86 11.10 -22.81
N THR A 63 16.37 10.43 -21.77
CA THR A 63 14.93 10.08 -21.66
C THR A 63 14.18 11.10 -20.81
N ASP A 64 13.08 11.63 -21.32
CA ASP A 64 12.14 12.42 -20.51
C ASP A 64 11.28 11.46 -19.68
N THR A 65 11.62 11.28 -18.39
CA THR A 65 10.92 10.33 -17.50
C THR A 65 9.71 10.99 -16.86
N VAL A 66 8.53 10.43 -17.08
CA VAL A 66 7.31 10.89 -16.41
C VAL A 66 7.10 10.10 -15.12
N TYR A 67 7.04 10.83 -14.01
CA TYR A 67 6.76 10.28 -12.69
C TYR A 67 5.26 10.28 -12.42
N PHE A 68 4.77 9.23 -11.75
CA PHE A 68 3.38 9.14 -11.34
C PHE A 68 3.21 8.45 -9.98
N THR A 69 2.09 8.75 -9.32
CA THR A 69 1.73 8.15 -8.02
C THR A 69 0.71 7.02 -8.16
N THR A 70 -0.59 7.34 -8.15
CA THR A 70 -1.72 6.40 -8.19
C THR A 70 -2.51 6.56 -9.50
N ASN A 71 -3.55 5.74 -9.68
CA ASN A 71 -4.53 6.01 -10.73
C ASN A 71 -5.42 7.20 -10.33
N ILE A 72 -6.08 7.79 -11.34
CA ILE A 72 -7.10 8.82 -11.11
C ILE A 72 -8.23 8.30 -10.21
N SER A 73 -8.66 9.14 -9.28
CA SER A 73 -9.70 8.85 -8.29
C SER A 73 -9.37 7.71 -7.31
N GLU A 74 -8.09 7.35 -7.18
CA GLU A 74 -7.62 6.52 -6.09
C GLU A 74 -7.11 7.39 -4.94
N LYS A 75 -7.47 6.99 -3.71
CA LYS A 75 -6.98 7.68 -2.51
C LYS A 75 -5.45 7.61 -2.48
N LEU A 76 -4.82 8.79 -2.44
CA LEU A 76 -3.39 8.91 -2.19
C LEU A 76 -3.04 8.36 -0.80
N PHE A 77 -3.93 8.60 0.15
CA PHE A 77 -3.79 8.22 1.56
C PHE A 77 -4.51 6.91 1.86
N ARG A 78 -3.78 5.99 2.48
CA ARG A 78 -4.29 4.78 3.10
C ARG A 78 -4.25 4.93 4.62
N PRO A 79 -5.24 4.38 5.34
CA PRO A 79 -5.19 4.34 6.79
C PRO A 79 -3.96 3.53 7.23
N SER A 80 -3.27 4.04 8.26
CA SER A 80 -2.25 3.29 8.99
C SER A 80 -2.89 2.19 9.84
N TYR A 81 -2.06 1.31 10.39
CA TYR A 81 -2.51 0.23 11.29
C TYR A 81 -3.32 0.77 12.48
N GLY A 82 -2.84 1.86 13.07
CA GLY A 82 -3.49 2.56 14.18
C GLY A 82 -3.10 4.03 14.19
N PHE A 83 -3.29 4.68 15.33
CA PHE A 83 -2.91 6.08 15.52
C PHE A 83 -1.38 6.23 15.54
N ASN A 84 -0.83 6.99 14.60
CA ASN A 84 0.61 7.18 14.47
C ASN A 84 1.00 8.63 14.83
N LEU A 85 1.89 8.77 15.83
CA LEU A 85 2.43 10.05 16.32
C LEU A 85 3.83 10.39 15.76
N THR A 86 4.34 9.61 14.82
CA THR A 86 5.69 9.77 14.24
C THR A 86 5.82 11.06 13.42
N ASP A 87 4.73 11.52 12.82
CA ASP A 87 4.69 12.75 12.02
C ASP A 87 3.57 13.70 12.50
N PRO A 88 3.77 14.40 13.63
CA PRO A 88 2.74 15.25 14.22
C PRO A 88 2.36 16.44 13.32
N TYR A 89 3.24 16.84 12.41
CA TYR A 89 3.05 17.98 11.52
C TYR A 89 2.62 17.58 10.10
N CYS A 90 2.37 16.29 9.84
CA CYS A 90 2.04 15.76 8.50
C CYS A 90 3.02 16.25 7.42
N ARG A 91 4.33 16.25 7.70
CA ARG A 91 5.37 16.68 6.74
C ARG A 91 5.54 15.72 5.58
N LEU A 92 5.30 14.43 5.81
CA LEU A 92 5.46 13.37 4.82
C LEU A 92 4.51 13.54 3.64
N LEU A 93 3.26 13.93 3.90
CA LEU A 93 2.26 14.18 2.88
C LEU A 93 1.48 15.45 3.19
N GLU A 94 1.39 16.31 2.17
CA GLU A 94 0.68 17.58 2.26
C GLU A 94 -0.81 17.36 2.52
N THR A 95 -1.38 18.13 3.43
CA THR A 95 -2.82 18.16 3.74
C THR A 95 -3.65 18.90 2.68
N GLN A 96 -3.00 19.39 1.63
CA GLN A 96 -3.66 20.10 0.55
C GLN A 96 -4.57 19.15 -0.22
N TYR A 97 -5.81 19.60 -0.47
CA TYR A 97 -6.78 18.82 -1.21
C TYR A 97 -6.32 18.62 -2.67
N LYS A 98 -6.19 17.36 -3.09
CA LYS A 98 -5.84 16.97 -4.46
C LYS A 98 -7.04 16.30 -5.13
N SER A 99 -7.79 17.05 -5.93
CA SER A 99 -9.02 16.59 -6.60
C SER A 99 -8.84 15.33 -7.45
N LEU A 100 -7.69 15.18 -8.11
CA LEU A 100 -7.40 13.99 -8.92
C LEU A 100 -7.34 12.69 -8.12
N HIS A 101 -7.09 12.76 -6.81
CA HIS A 101 -7.05 11.61 -5.90
C HIS A 101 -8.39 11.35 -5.19
N ASP A 102 -9.43 12.15 -5.46
CA ASP A 102 -10.73 12.00 -4.80
C ASP A 102 -11.54 10.84 -5.41
N PRO A 103 -11.89 9.80 -4.62
CA PRO A 103 -12.75 8.71 -5.09
C PRO A 103 -14.15 9.14 -5.48
N HIS A 104 -14.68 10.21 -4.89
CA HIS A 104 -16.03 10.70 -5.17
C HIS A 104 -16.11 11.38 -6.54
N LEU A 105 -14.99 11.91 -7.06
CA LEU A 105 -14.91 12.49 -8.40
C LEU A 105 -14.70 11.46 -9.51
N ARG A 106 -14.69 10.16 -9.19
CA ARG A 106 -14.50 9.07 -10.16
C ARG A 106 -15.49 9.12 -11.33
N THR A 107 -16.76 9.42 -11.06
CA THR A 107 -17.78 9.51 -12.11
C THR A 107 -17.55 10.70 -13.04
N TYR A 108 -17.07 11.83 -12.48
CA TYR A 108 -16.73 13.02 -13.25
C TYR A 108 -15.54 12.76 -14.18
N TYR A 109 -14.46 12.17 -13.66
CA TYR A 109 -13.24 11.91 -14.44
C TYR A 109 -13.37 10.77 -15.45
N LYS A 110 -14.37 9.89 -15.31
CA LYS A 110 -14.70 8.86 -16.31
C LYS A 110 -15.23 9.42 -17.63
N ARG A 111 -15.71 10.67 -17.65
CA ARG A 111 -16.23 11.30 -18.87
C ARG A 111 -15.10 11.50 -19.89
N LYS A 112 -15.37 11.15 -21.16
CA LYS A 112 -14.34 11.08 -22.21
C LYS A 112 -13.73 12.45 -22.55
N ASP A 113 -14.53 13.50 -22.52
CA ASP A 113 -14.14 14.89 -22.74
C ASP A 113 -13.17 15.39 -21.67
N ILE A 114 -13.48 15.13 -20.39
CA ILE A 114 -12.63 15.49 -19.26
C ILE A 114 -11.31 14.71 -19.32
N LEU A 115 -11.38 13.39 -19.56
CA LEU A 115 -10.19 12.55 -19.63
C LEU A 115 -9.25 12.98 -20.78
N ARG A 116 -9.81 13.32 -21.95
CA ARG A 116 -9.04 13.87 -23.08
C ARG A 116 -8.37 15.19 -22.71
N ARG A 117 -9.09 16.08 -22.02
CA ARG A 117 -8.55 17.36 -21.54
C ARG A 117 -7.41 17.17 -20.56
N LEU A 118 -7.55 16.24 -19.61
CA LEU A 118 -6.52 15.94 -18.62
C LEU A 118 -5.26 15.34 -19.26
N LYS A 119 -5.41 14.44 -20.24
CA LYS A 119 -4.28 13.89 -21.01
C LYS A 119 -3.59 14.97 -21.83
N LYS A 120 -4.36 15.82 -22.52
CA LYS A 120 -3.81 16.94 -23.30
C LYS A 120 -3.08 17.95 -22.42
N GLY A 121 -3.55 18.16 -21.20
CA GLY A 121 -2.92 19.05 -20.21
C GLY A 121 -1.74 18.43 -19.47
N GLY A 122 -1.38 17.18 -19.71
CA GLY A 122 -0.24 16.52 -19.04
C GLY A 122 -0.46 16.18 -17.56
N TYR A 123 -1.67 16.33 -17.03
CA TYR A 123 -1.99 15.99 -15.63
C TYR A 123 -2.03 14.49 -15.36
N ILE A 124 -2.35 13.72 -16.41
CA ILE A 124 -2.42 12.26 -16.35
C ILE A 124 -1.68 11.63 -17.52
N THR A 125 -1.10 10.47 -17.27
CA THR A 125 -0.49 9.62 -18.29
C THR A 125 -1.54 9.01 -19.23
N SER A 126 -1.09 8.43 -20.35
CA SER A 126 -1.93 7.64 -21.25
C SER A 126 -2.71 6.53 -20.52
N ASN A 127 -2.10 5.98 -19.47
CA ASN A 127 -2.63 4.93 -18.60
C ASN A 127 -3.49 5.45 -17.43
N ASN A 128 -3.94 6.71 -17.47
CA ASN A 128 -4.78 7.35 -16.45
C ASN A 128 -4.15 7.42 -15.04
N LYS A 129 -2.82 7.40 -14.97
CA LYS A 129 -2.06 7.63 -13.73
C LYS A 129 -1.76 9.10 -13.56
N ILE A 130 -1.80 9.59 -12.32
CA ILE A 130 -1.61 11.00 -11.99
C ILE A 130 -0.12 11.34 -12.07
N VAL A 131 0.22 12.30 -12.92
CA VAL A 131 1.59 12.79 -13.08
C VAL A 131 1.97 13.63 -11.85
N CYS A 132 3.21 13.47 -11.38
CA CYS A 132 3.71 14.21 -10.22
C CYS A 132 5.15 14.67 -10.43
N SER A 133 5.60 15.58 -9.58
CA SER A 133 7.02 15.97 -9.51
C SER A 133 7.86 14.89 -8.84
N LEU A 134 9.18 14.94 -9.07
CA LEU A 134 10.14 14.07 -8.38
C LEU A 134 10.08 14.22 -6.84
N ARG A 135 9.86 15.46 -6.35
CA ARG A 135 9.72 15.74 -4.92
C ARG A 135 8.50 15.05 -4.33
N GLU A 136 7.36 15.14 -5.01
CA GLU A 136 6.12 14.48 -4.60
C GLU A 136 6.26 12.95 -4.66
N LEU A 137 6.92 12.41 -5.69
CA LEU A 137 7.17 10.99 -5.78
C LEU A 137 8.03 10.49 -4.62
N ASN A 138 9.08 11.21 -4.26
CA ASN A 138 9.94 10.84 -3.13
C ASN A 138 9.20 10.89 -1.79
N LYS A 139 8.39 11.94 -1.56
CA LYS A 139 7.49 11.99 -0.40
C LYS A 139 6.54 10.80 -0.35
N TYR A 140 5.91 10.48 -1.49
CA TYR A 140 4.98 9.36 -1.60
C TYR A 140 5.66 8.02 -1.35
N ARG A 141 6.87 7.80 -1.87
CA ARG A 141 7.70 6.62 -1.58
C ARG A 141 8.00 6.51 -0.08
N GLN A 142 8.43 7.62 0.54
CA GLN A 142 8.71 7.66 1.97
C GLN A 142 7.48 7.26 2.80
N TYR A 143 6.32 7.79 2.44
CA TYR A 143 5.05 7.44 3.07
C TYR A 143 4.70 5.95 2.90
N LEU A 144 4.82 5.39 1.70
CA LEU A 144 4.53 3.96 1.48
C LEU A 144 5.45 3.07 2.30
N THR A 145 6.74 3.44 2.43
CA THR A 145 7.69 2.74 3.28
C THR A 145 7.33 2.84 4.75
N SER A 146 6.98 4.03 5.26
CA SER A 146 6.57 4.19 6.66
C SER A 146 5.31 3.38 6.96
N LEU A 147 4.34 3.40 6.05
CA LEU A 147 3.11 2.63 6.18
C LEU A 147 3.42 1.13 6.25
N LYS A 148 4.25 0.60 5.34
CA LYS A 148 4.67 -0.81 5.35
C LYS A 148 5.31 -1.20 6.67
N LEU A 149 6.28 -0.40 7.15
CA LEU A 149 6.96 -0.66 8.41
C LEU A 149 6.02 -0.63 9.62
N ASP A 150 5.01 0.26 9.62
CA ASP A 150 4.02 0.31 10.68
C ASP A 150 3.18 -0.98 10.73
N PHE A 151 2.72 -1.47 9.58
CA PHE A 151 1.99 -2.74 9.52
C PHE A 151 2.85 -3.91 10.01
N GLU A 152 4.11 -4.01 9.58
CA GLU A 152 5.02 -5.07 10.00
C GLU A 152 5.30 -5.03 11.50
N ARG A 153 5.61 -3.86 12.07
CA ARG A 153 5.87 -3.69 13.51
C ARG A 153 4.66 -4.07 14.35
N ASN A 154 3.48 -3.62 13.96
CA ASN A 154 2.27 -3.91 14.73
C ASN A 154 1.88 -5.39 14.61
N TYR A 155 2.00 -5.98 13.42
CA TYR A 155 1.79 -7.42 13.24
C TYR A 155 2.70 -8.24 14.15
N LEU A 156 4.00 -7.91 14.22
CA LEU A 156 4.93 -8.59 15.12
C LEU A 156 4.54 -8.44 16.59
N ARG A 157 4.08 -7.25 17.02
CA ARG A 157 3.59 -7.03 18.39
C ARG A 157 2.37 -7.89 18.70
N GLU A 158 1.43 -8.01 17.77
CA GLU A 158 0.23 -8.85 17.97
C GLU A 158 0.59 -10.33 18.07
N GLN A 159 1.48 -10.82 17.22
CA GLN A 159 1.98 -12.19 17.32
C GLN A 159 2.66 -12.44 18.67
N GLN A 160 3.46 -11.50 19.15
CA GLN A 160 4.09 -11.58 20.49
C GLN A 160 3.04 -11.57 21.61
N LEU A 161 1.99 -10.76 21.50
CA LEU A 161 0.92 -10.69 22.50
C LEU A 161 0.16 -12.01 22.57
N ILE A 162 -0.25 -12.54 21.42
CA ILE A 162 -0.96 -13.82 21.32
C ILE A 162 -0.07 -14.96 21.86
N SER A 163 1.21 -14.99 21.48
CA SER A 163 2.16 -15.99 21.98
C SER A 163 2.32 -15.93 23.50
N LYS A 164 2.42 -14.73 24.09
CA LYS A 164 2.47 -14.54 25.55
C LYS A 164 1.18 -15.01 26.23
N GLN A 165 0.02 -14.71 25.65
CA GLN A 165 -1.27 -15.19 26.17
C GLN A 165 -1.37 -16.71 26.12
N LEU A 166 -0.96 -17.35 25.02
CA LEU A 166 -0.92 -18.80 24.91
C LEU A 166 0.03 -19.43 25.92
N HIS A 167 1.21 -18.85 26.14
CA HIS A 167 2.15 -19.35 27.15
C HIS A 167 1.56 -19.26 28.57
N ARG A 168 0.93 -18.14 28.92
CA ARG A 168 0.23 -17.98 30.20
C ARG A 168 -0.88 -19.00 30.38
N LEU A 169 -1.67 -19.26 29.33
CA LEU A 169 -2.72 -20.29 29.33
C LEU A 169 -2.12 -21.70 29.49
N GLN A 170 -0.98 -21.97 28.87
CA GLN A 170 -0.29 -23.25 29.03
C GLN A 170 0.27 -23.43 30.45
N GLU A 171 0.86 -22.40 31.04
CA GLU A 171 1.31 -22.40 32.43
C GLU A 171 0.15 -22.61 33.41
N THR A 172 -0.97 -21.91 33.19
CA THR A 172 -2.19 -22.07 34.00
C THR A 172 -2.93 -23.37 33.73
N SER A 173 -2.77 -24.01 32.57
CA SER A 173 -3.29 -25.35 32.31
C SER A 173 -2.59 -26.46 33.11
N GLN A 174 -1.50 -26.15 33.82
CA GLN A 174 -0.96 -27.04 34.87
C GLN A 174 -1.75 -26.98 36.20
N LEU A 175 -2.93 -26.34 36.24
CA LEU A 175 -3.84 -26.32 37.40
C LEU A 175 -5.07 -27.24 37.20
N PRO A 176 -5.70 -27.67 38.30
CA PRO A 176 -6.09 -29.05 38.59
C PRO A 176 -7.18 -29.59 37.66
N HIS A 177 -7.16 -30.91 37.46
CA HIS A 177 -8.14 -31.73 36.76
C HIS A 177 -9.59 -31.26 37.02
N CYS A 178 -10.05 -30.31 36.21
CA CYS A 178 -11.36 -29.69 36.34
C CYS A 178 -12.28 -30.43 35.37
N SER A 179 -13.00 -31.41 35.89
CA SER A 179 -13.96 -32.23 35.14
C SER A 179 -15.19 -31.47 34.63
N ASP A 180 -15.39 -30.21 35.03
CA ASP A 180 -16.58 -29.43 34.73
C ASP A 180 -16.27 -28.20 33.84
N VAL A 181 -16.81 -28.22 32.62
CA VAL A 181 -16.68 -27.17 31.60
C VAL A 181 -17.17 -25.81 32.11
N THR A 182 -18.19 -25.80 32.97
CA THR A 182 -18.80 -24.59 33.52
C THR A 182 -17.86 -23.83 34.46
N ARG A 183 -17.02 -24.56 35.19
CA ARG A 183 -16.03 -23.97 36.10
C ARG A 183 -14.84 -23.39 35.33
N PHE A 184 -14.43 -24.05 34.25
CA PHE A 184 -13.38 -23.55 33.35
C PHE A 184 -13.80 -22.26 32.63
N GLN A 185 -15.04 -22.20 32.15
CA GLN A 185 -15.57 -21.01 31.46
C GLN A 185 -15.65 -19.79 32.40
N ASN A 186 -16.11 -19.98 33.64
CA ASN A 186 -16.11 -18.92 34.65
C ASN A 186 -14.70 -18.46 35.04
N TRP A 187 -13.72 -19.38 35.09
CA TRP A 187 -12.32 -19.05 35.36
C TRP A 187 -11.70 -18.19 34.24
N LEU A 188 -11.91 -18.54 32.96
CA LEU A 188 -11.45 -17.73 31.81
C LEU A 188 -12.06 -16.33 31.81
N LEU A 189 -13.32 -16.19 32.22
CA LEU A 189 -14.00 -14.88 32.31
C LEU A 189 -13.49 -14.05 33.49
N GLN A 190 -13.12 -14.68 34.61
CA GLN A 190 -12.53 -13.98 35.77
C GLN A 190 -11.13 -13.43 35.48
N ASP A 191 -10.28 -14.19 34.77
CA ASP A 191 -8.90 -13.76 34.48
C ASP A 191 -8.86 -12.54 33.54
N ASN A 192 -9.76 -12.51 32.54
CA ASN A 192 -9.95 -11.34 31.67
C ASN A 192 -10.49 -10.12 32.43
N SER A 193 -11.35 -10.33 33.43
CA SER A 193 -11.94 -9.25 34.23
C SER A 193 -10.92 -8.54 35.12
N GLN A 194 -9.91 -9.26 35.60
CA GLN A 194 -8.85 -8.70 36.43
C GLN A 194 -7.85 -7.89 35.58
N CYS A 195 -7.48 -8.42 34.41
CA CYS A 195 -6.62 -7.74 33.43
C CYS A 195 -7.20 -6.39 32.96
N ILE A 196 -8.51 -6.31 32.76
CA ILE A 196 -9.18 -5.06 32.33
C ILE A 196 -9.16 -4.00 33.45
N LYS A 197 -9.39 -4.41 34.70
CA LYS A 197 -9.39 -3.49 35.86
C LYS A 197 -8.00 -2.88 36.13
N ASP A 198 -6.95 -3.67 35.93
CA ASP A 198 -5.57 -3.19 36.10
C ASP A 198 -5.19 -2.18 34.99
N GLN A 199 -5.67 -2.40 33.78
CA GLN A 199 -5.46 -1.50 32.65
C GLN A 199 -6.24 -0.17 32.81
N GLU A 200 -7.45 -0.21 33.38
CA GLU A 200 -8.22 1.00 33.71
C GLU A 200 -7.60 1.83 34.85
N ARG A 201 -6.97 1.20 35.84
CA ARG A 201 -6.27 1.90 36.94
C ARG A 201 -5.03 2.64 36.46
N LEU A 202 -4.30 2.06 35.50
CA LEU A 202 -3.12 2.70 34.89
C LEU A 202 -3.47 3.93 34.04
N LEU A 203 -4.71 4.06 33.58
CA LEU A 203 -5.19 5.20 32.78
C LEU A 203 -5.73 6.37 33.62
N ARG A 204 -5.90 6.19 34.94
CA ARG A 204 -6.49 7.21 35.85
C ARG A 204 -5.45 7.99 36.67
N HIS A 205 -4.16 7.79 36.41
CA HIS A 205 -3.05 8.54 36.99
C HIS A 205 -2.29 9.29 35.90
#